data_AF-A0A699JYP3-F1
#
_entry.id   AF-A0A699JYP3-F1
#
_cell.length_a   1.000
_cell.length_b   1.000
_cell.length_c   1.000
_cell.angle_alpha   90.00
_cell.angle_beta   90.00
_cell.angle_gamma   90.00
#
_symmetry.space_group_name_H-M   'P 1'
#
loop_
_entity.id
_entity.type
_entity.pdbx_description
1 polymer ?
#
loop_
_entity_poly.entity_id
_entity_poly.type
_entity_poly.pdbx_seq_one_letter_code
_entity_poly.pdbx_strand_id
1 'polypeptide(L)'
;MMHGPCGAENLSCPCTVDYKCTKKFPKQFNETTVINTNHYAIYKRRNDDSTIKKNGSDLYNGYVVSYDQGPDKVSATLDDEEVDEIKDYLNCRYVLACEAAWRIYGFDIHYRTPAVEHPPFHLKDEQSVISDATESIHYALDKSYNETKFERWIHHVPPSWGEIYYLRSILNKIKGPMEWDDLKKVDGILYPTYIDACHARGLLQDDKEYIDGLLEVRL
;
A
#
# COMPACT_ATOMS: atom_id res chain seq x y z
N MET A 1 -3.36 -15.65 6.84
CA MET A 1 -2.13 -16.05 6.08
C MET A 1 -1.20 -16.79 7.03
N MET A 2 -0.40 -17.75 6.56
CA MET A 2 0.51 -18.55 7.41
C MET A 2 1.97 -18.20 7.15
N HIS A 3 2.67 -17.81 8.21
CA HIS A 3 4.11 -17.59 8.20
C HIS A 3 4.79 -18.95 7.96
N GLY A 4 5.64 -19.02 6.95
CA GLY A 4 6.40 -20.24 6.67
C GLY A 4 7.45 -20.52 7.75
N PRO A 5 8.02 -21.74 7.75
CA PRO A 5 9.18 -22.05 8.58
C PRO A 5 10.34 -21.10 8.23
N CYS A 6 10.98 -20.53 9.26
CA CYS A 6 12.09 -19.58 9.18
C CYS A 6 12.99 -19.70 10.41
N GLY A 7 14.02 -18.86 10.52
CA GLY A 7 15.00 -18.98 11.61
C GLY A 7 15.90 -20.19 11.40
N ALA A 8 16.07 -21.00 12.45
CA ALA A 8 16.87 -22.21 12.43
C ALA A 8 16.35 -23.27 11.43
N GLU A 9 15.03 -23.27 11.16
CA GLU A 9 14.41 -24.20 10.21
C GLU A 9 14.62 -23.78 8.75
N ASN A 10 14.82 -22.48 8.49
CA ASN A 10 15.09 -21.98 7.15
C ASN A 10 15.86 -20.66 7.17
N LEU A 11 17.16 -20.76 6.90
CA LEU A 11 18.09 -19.65 6.83
C LEU A 11 17.91 -18.76 5.59
N SER A 12 17.23 -19.24 4.55
CA SER A 12 17.03 -18.48 3.30
C SER A 12 15.93 -17.43 3.39
N CYS A 13 15.13 -17.43 4.46
CA CYS A 13 14.01 -16.51 4.62
C CYS A 13 14.50 -15.07 4.93
N PRO A 14 13.97 -14.02 4.28
CA PRO A 14 14.36 -12.62 4.53
C PRO A 14 14.14 -12.14 5.96
N CYS A 15 13.27 -12.82 6.72
CA CYS A 15 13.00 -12.51 8.11
C CYS A 15 13.95 -13.20 9.10
N THR A 16 14.91 -14.01 8.64
CA THR A 16 15.88 -14.72 9.48
C THR A 16 17.14 -13.88 9.69
N VAL A 17 17.47 -13.57 10.93
CA VAL A 17 18.74 -12.96 11.36
C VAL A 17 19.25 -13.74 12.57
N ASP A 18 20.53 -14.14 12.58
CA ASP A 18 21.14 -14.94 13.65
C ASP A 18 20.34 -16.20 14.03
N TYR A 19 19.91 -16.97 13.03
CA TYR A 19 19.08 -18.19 13.19
C TYR A 19 17.71 -17.92 13.86
N LYS A 20 17.28 -16.65 13.98
CA LYS A 20 16.03 -16.24 14.61
C LYS A 20 15.15 -15.43 13.67
N CYS A 21 13.83 -15.56 13.84
CA CYS A 21 12.88 -14.72 13.11
C CYS A 21 12.84 -13.31 13.72
N THR A 22 13.13 -12.28 12.93
CA THR A 22 13.02 -10.87 13.32
C THR A 22 11.60 -10.48 13.72
N LYS A 23 10.60 -11.11 13.10
CA LYS A 23 9.17 -10.94 13.43
C LYS A 23 8.72 -11.79 14.63
N LYS A 24 9.62 -12.55 15.25
CA LYS A 24 9.38 -13.40 16.44
C LYS A 24 8.28 -14.44 16.23
N PHE A 25 8.36 -15.18 15.12
CA PHE A 25 7.57 -16.38 14.90
C PHE A 25 8.34 -17.64 15.32
N PRO A 26 7.65 -18.71 15.78
CA PRO A 26 6.22 -18.75 16.08
C PRO A 26 5.85 -17.88 17.31
N LYS A 27 4.64 -17.32 17.30
CA LYS A 27 4.11 -16.53 18.42
C LYS A 27 3.68 -17.45 19.56
N GLN A 28 3.83 -16.96 20.79
CA GLN A 28 3.33 -17.64 21.98
C GLN A 28 1.80 -17.70 21.96
N PHE A 29 1.26 -18.76 22.56
CA PHE A 29 -0.18 -18.89 22.80
C PHE A 29 -0.65 -17.89 23.85
N ASN A 30 -1.90 -17.46 23.72
CA ASN A 30 -2.53 -16.55 24.66
C ASN A 30 -4.04 -16.82 24.72
N GLU A 31 -4.61 -16.98 25.91
CA GLU A 31 -6.03 -17.34 26.04
C GLU A 31 -6.98 -16.16 25.87
N THR A 32 -6.50 -14.93 26.04
CA THR A 32 -7.29 -13.70 25.92
C THR A 32 -6.50 -12.64 25.16
N THR A 33 -7.20 -11.69 24.51
CA THR A 33 -6.54 -10.55 23.89
C THR A 33 -6.19 -9.56 24.99
N VAL A 34 -4.89 -9.30 25.19
CA VAL A 34 -4.40 -8.38 26.23
C VAL A 34 -3.58 -7.27 25.60
N ILE A 35 -3.65 -6.08 26.16
CA ILE A 35 -2.82 -4.96 25.74
C ILE A 35 -1.52 -5.03 26.54
N ASN A 36 -0.38 -5.14 25.85
CA ASN A 36 0.94 -5.17 26.50
C ASN A 36 1.26 -3.81 27.15
N THR A 37 2.30 -3.75 27.99
CA THR A 37 2.88 -2.51 28.53
C THR A 37 3.22 -1.47 27.46
N ASN A 38 3.44 -1.91 26.22
CA ASN A 38 3.70 -1.06 25.06
C ASN A 38 2.43 -0.67 24.25
N HIS A 39 1.22 -0.87 24.79
CA HIS A 39 -0.07 -0.53 24.14
C HIS A 39 -0.39 -1.28 22.83
N TYR A 40 0.35 -2.34 22.53
CA TYR A 40 0.04 -3.23 21.42
C TYR A 40 -0.85 -4.38 21.89
N ALA A 41 -1.86 -4.70 21.08
CA ALA A 41 -2.69 -5.88 21.31
C ALA A 41 -1.86 -7.17 21.10
N ILE A 42 -1.79 -7.99 22.14
CA ILE A 42 -1.39 -9.39 22.07
C ILE A 42 -2.68 -10.19 21.93
N TYR A 43 -3.05 -10.49 20.69
CA TYR A 43 -4.29 -11.20 20.39
C TYR A 43 -4.34 -12.60 21.00
N LYS A 44 -5.55 -13.03 21.35
CA LYS A 44 -5.85 -14.42 21.73
C LYS A 44 -5.36 -15.37 20.64
N ARG A 45 -4.54 -16.35 21.04
CA ARG A 45 -4.01 -17.43 20.20
C ARG A 45 -4.18 -18.75 20.95
N ARG A 46 -5.22 -19.51 20.57
CA ARG A 46 -5.57 -20.80 21.18
C ARG A 46 -4.56 -21.88 20.82
N ASN A 47 -4.32 -22.80 21.75
CA ASN A 47 -3.64 -24.05 21.52
C ASN A 47 -4.69 -25.18 21.44
N ASP A 48 -5.18 -25.44 20.24
CA ASP A 48 -6.26 -26.41 19.95
C ASP A 48 -5.74 -27.63 19.17
N ASP A 49 -4.43 -27.89 19.26
CA ASP A 49 -3.68 -28.95 18.55
C ASP A 49 -3.88 -28.98 17.02
N SER A 50 -4.50 -27.93 16.46
CA SER A 50 -4.80 -27.83 15.05
C SER A 50 -3.55 -27.42 14.28
N THR A 51 -3.18 -28.22 13.29
CA THR A 51 -1.99 -28.02 12.45
C THR A 51 -2.34 -28.10 10.97
N ILE A 52 -1.53 -27.43 10.15
CA ILE A 52 -1.55 -27.56 8.69
C ILE A 52 -0.14 -27.92 8.19
N LYS A 53 -0.06 -28.72 7.12
CA LYS A 53 1.23 -29.01 6.46
C LYS A 53 1.57 -27.97 5.43
N LYS A 54 2.76 -27.37 5.53
CA LYS A 54 3.32 -26.46 4.52
C LYS A 54 4.81 -26.76 4.33
N ASN A 55 5.21 -27.11 3.11
CA ASN A 55 6.59 -27.45 2.76
C ASN A 55 7.23 -28.52 3.68
N GLY A 56 6.46 -29.52 4.08
CA GLY A 56 6.93 -30.60 4.96
C GLY A 56 6.99 -30.25 6.46
N SER A 57 6.65 -29.02 6.84
CA SER A 57 6.56 -28.59 8.25
C SER A 57 5.11 -28.50 8.71
N ASP A 58 4.84 -28.92 9.94
CA ASP A 58 3.54 -28.79 10.59
C ASP A 58 3.43 -27.42 11.26
N LEU A 59 2.55 -26.56 10.74
CA LEU A 59 2.34 -25.21 11.24
C LEU A 59 1.04 -25.15 12.05
N TYR A 60 1.14 -24.73 13.31
CA TYR A 60 0.01 -24.49 14.19
C TYR A 60 -0.34 -22.99 14.27
N ASN A 61 -1.33 -22.65 15.11
CA ASN A 61 -1.81 -21.27 15.28
C ASN A 61 -0.70 -20.24 15.57
N GLY A 62 0.44 -20.62 16.17
CA GLY A 62 1.63 -19.78 16.38
C GLY A 62 2.19 -19.12 15.12
N TYR A 63 1.97 -19.73 13.95
CA TYR A 63 2.45 -19.26 12.65
C TYR A 63 1.41 -18.42 11.90
N VAL A 64 0.20 -18.25 12.44
CA VAL A 64 -0.82 -17.40 11.81
C VAL A 64 -0.36 -15.95 11.85
N VAL A 65 -0.20 -15.38 10.66
CA VAL A 65 0.02 -13.94 10.44
C VAL A 65 -1.34 -13.27 10.55
N SER A 66 -1.47 -12.36 11.52
CA SER A 66 -2.64 -11.47 11.61
C SER A 66 -2.78 -10.77 10.27
N TYR A 67 -3.97 -10.83 9.66
CA TYR A 67 -4.25 -10.17 8.40
C TYR A 67 -4.09 -8.65 8.55
N ASP A 68 -4.42 -8.15 9.75
CA ASP A 68 -4.23 -6.77 10.17
C ASP A 68 -2.98 -6.66 11.04
N GLN A 69 -1.88 -6.28 10.39
CA GLN A 69 -0.71 -5.74 11.06
C GLN A 69 -0.51 -4.27 10.66
N GLY A 70 -1.63 -3.56 10.43
CA GLY A 70 -1.71 -2.10 10.52
C GLY A 70 -2.05 -1.67 11.95
N PRO A 71 -2.05 -0.38 12.26
CA PRO A 71 -2.54 0.06 13.55
C PRO A 71 -4.05 -0.07 13.60
N ASP A 72 -4.54 -1.03 14.36
CA ASP A 72 -5.96 -1.03 14.69
C ASP A 72 -6.25 0.16 15.62
N LYS A 73 -6.48 1.33 15.04
CA LYS A 73 -7.26 2.39 15.66
C LYS A 73 -8.54 2.54 14.85
N VAL A 74 -9.60 1.90 15.32
CA VAL A 74 -10.96 2.11 14.80
C VAL A 74 -11.57 3.33 15.51
N SER A 75 -12.04 4.29 14.72
CA SER A 75 -12.95 5.36 15.15
C SER A 75 -14.01 5.48 14.07
N ALA A 76 -15.28 5.35 14.43
CA ALA A 76 -16.41 5.55 13.52
C ALA A 76 -17.35 6.59 14.13
N THR A 77 -17.75 7.57 13.32
CA THR A 77 -18.81 8.55 13.61
C THR A 77 -19.89 8.43 12.54
N LEU A 78 -21.15 8.61 12.94
CA LEU A 78 -22.36 8.33 12.17
C LEU A 78 -23.07 9.63 11.77
N ASP A 79 -22.41 10.61 11.15
CA ASP A 79 -23.10 11.84 10.71
C ASP A 79 -22.49 12.43 9.42
N ASP A 80 -23.35 12.92 8.52
CA ASP A 80 -23.04 13.61 7.25
C ASP A 80 -22.47 15.02 7.50
N GLU A 81 -21.32 15.11 8.16
CA GLU A 81 -20.59 16.38 8.33
C GLU A 81 -19.53 16.57 7.23
N GLU A 82 -19.23 17.84 6.95
CA GLU A 82 -18.24 18.29 5.96
C GLU A 82 -16.88 17.62 6.18
N VAL A 83 -16.45 16.79 5.23
CA VAL A 83 -15.24 15.97 5.34
C VAL A 83 -14.00 16.83 5.12
N ASP A 84 -13.34 17.19 6.22
CA ASP A 84 -12.03 17.86 6.19
C ASP A 84 -10.92 16.82 5.94
N GLU A 85 -10.64 16.56 4.66
CA GLU A 85 -9.63 15.60 4.21
C GLU A 85 -8.23 15.87 4.78
N ILE A 86 -7.88 17.13 5.08
CA ILE A 86 -6.58 17.52 5.66
C ILE A 86 -6.52 17.09 7.12
N LYS A 87 -7.61 17.32 7.85
CA LYS A 87 -7.73 16.91 9.25
C LYS A 87 -7.87 15.41 9.38
N ASP A 88 -8.56 14.74 8.45
CA ASP A 88 -8.60 13.28 8.37
C ASP A 88 -7.24 12.69 8.04
N TYR A 89 -6.50 13.26 7.09
CA TYR A 89 -5.11 12.86 6.83
C TYR A 89 -4.21 13.01 8.08
N LEU A 90 -4.38 14.09 8.85
CA LEU A 90 -3.67 14.32 10.12
C LEU A 90 -4.13 13.36 11.24
N ASN A 91 -5.43 13.03 11.31
CA ASN A 91 -6.01 12.12 12.29
C ASN A 91 -5.67 10.65 12.00
N CYS A 92 -5.62 10.27 10.72
CA CYS A 92 -5.15 8.97 10.23
C CYS A 92 -3.64 8.79 10.46
N ARG A 93 -2.91 9.88 10.75
CA ARG A 93 -1.53 9.83 11.22
C ARG A 93 -1.46 9.73 12.75
N TYR A 94 -1.85 8.55 13.27
CA TYR A 94 -1.57 8.05 14.62
C TYR A 94 -1.45 9.08 15.75
N VAL A 95 -2.49 9.21 16.56
CA VAL A 95 -2.35 9.70 17.94
C VAL A 95 -2.05 8.49 18.81
N LEU A 96 -0.80 8.30 19.25
CA LEU A 96 -0.45 7.27 20.24
C LEU A 96 -1.26 7.48 21.53
N ALA A 97 -1.53 6.42 22.30
CA ALA A 97 -2.30 6.51 23.56
C ALA A 97 -1.81 7.63 24.50
N CYS A 98 -0.48 7.85 24.54
CA CYS A 98 0.15 8.93 25.30
C CYS A 98 -0.15 10.33 24.75
N GLU A 99 -0.16 10.49 23.42
CA GLU A 99 -0.53 11.76 22.78
C GLU A 99 -2.03 12.06 22.93
N ALA A 100 -2.87 11.01 22.93
CA ALA A 100 -4.30 11.13 23.16
C ALA A 100 -4.59 11.57 24.60
N ALA A 101 -3.91 10.98 25.59
CA ALA A 101 -4.01 11.42 26.98
C ALA A 101 -3.55 12.87 27.15
N TRP A 102 -2.43 13.27 26.54
CA TRP A 102 -1.95 14.67 26.60
C TRP A 102 -2.96 15.66 26.00
N ARG A 103 -3.62 15.29 24.89
CA ARG A 103 -4.73 16.07 24.31
C ARG A 103 -5.95 16.13 25.24
N ILE A 104 -6.36 15.01 25.84
CA ILE A 104 -7.51 14.93 26.75
C ILE A 104 -7.31 15.80 28.00
N TYR A 105 -6.09 15.84 28.53
CA TYR A 105 -5.76 16.65 29.69
C TYR A 105 -5.33 18.09 29.36
N GLY A 106 -5.34 18.49 28.08
CA GLY A 106 -5.10 19.86 27.64
C GLY A 106 -3.66 20.36 27.78
N PHE A 107 -2.67 19.47 27.71
CA PHE A 107 -1.26 19.85 27.79
C PHE A 107 -0.70 20.26 26.42
N ASP A 108 0.25 21.20 26.40
CA ASP A 108 0.94 21.62 25.18
C ASP A 108 1.74 20.46 24.58
N ILE A 109 1.44 20.11 23.33
CA ILE A 109 2.16 19.09 22.58
C ILE A 109 3.29 19.76 21.82
N HIS A 110 4.46 19.12 21.81
CA HIS A 110 5.57 19.57 20.98
C HIS A 110 5.17 19.48 19.50
N TYR A 111 5.15 20.62 18.83
CA TYR A 111 4.92 20.71 17.39
C TYR A 111 5.97 19.88 16.65
N ARG A 112 5.53 18.86 15.91
CA ARG A 112 6.39 18.15 14.96
C ARG A 112 6.22 18.80 13.61
N THR A 113 7.30 19.32 13.05
CA THR A 113 7.38 19.67 11.64
C THR A 113 7.81 18.40 10.89
N PRO A 114 6.90 17.70 10.18
CA PRO A 114 7.33 16.60 9.34
C PRO A 114 8.32 17.14 8.29
N ALA A 115 9.40 16.41 8.04
CA ALA A 115 10.29 16.75 6.94
C ALA A 115 9.51 16.65 5.62
N VAL A 116 9.35 17.77 4.93
CA VAL A 116 8.78 17.85 3.59
C VAL A 116 9.93 17.75 2.61
N GLU A 117 10.03 16.63 1.89
CA GLU A 117 10.94 16.51 0.77
C GLU A 117 10.24 17.01 -0.49
N HIS A 118 10.83 17.99 -1.16
CA HIS A 118 10.41 18.37 -2.51
C HIS A 118 10.97 17.35 -3.51
N PRO A 119 10.12 16.61 -4.25
CA PRO A 119 10.60 15.75 -5.33
C PRO A 119 11.23 16.63 -6.42
N PRO A 120 12.43 16.30 -6.93
CA PRO A 120 13.01 17.03 -8.04
C PRO A 120 12.18 16.79 -9.31
N PHE A 121 11.79 17.87 -9.99
CA PHE A 121 11.20 17.83 -11.32
C PHE A 121 12.25 18.24 -12.35
N HIS A 122 12.20 17.64 -13.53
CA HIS A 122 13.12 17.90 -14.64
C HIS A 122 12.36 17.79 -15.97
N LEU A 123 12.93 18.33 -17.04
CA LEU A 123 12.44 18.04 -18.38
C LEU A 123 12.84 16.62 -18.76
N LYS A 124 12.20 16.10 -19.82
CA LYS A 124 12.48 14.75 -20.32
C LYS A 124 13.97 14.62 -20.65
N ASP A 125 14.62 13.59 -20.11
CA ASP A 125 16.06 13.29 -20.24
C ASP A 125 17.02 14.31 -19.60
N GLU A 126 16.53 15.32 -18.87
CA GLU A 126 17.33 16.31 -18.14
C GLU A 126 17.45 16.01 -16.63
N GLN A 127 17.44 14.73 -16.26
CA GLN A 127 17.57 14.32 -14.88
C GLN A 127 18.97 14.58 -14.32
N SER A 128 19.04 15.18 -13.13
CA SER A 128 20.31 15.44 -12.46
C SER A 128 20.88 14.14 -11.89
N VAL A 129 22.09 13.78 -12.34
CA VAL A 129 22.85 12.63 -11.84
C VAL A 129 23.98 13.14 -10.96
N ILE A 130 23.97 12.77 -9.68
CA ILE A 130 25.06 13.07 -8.74
C ILE A 130 25.93 11.82 -8.65
N SER A 131 27.19 11.94 -9.06
CA SER A 131 28.19 10.87 -8.95
C SER A 131 29.44 11.39 -8.24
N ASP A 132 30.12 10.50 -7.53
CA ASP A 132 31.43 10.83 -6.96
C ASP A 132 32.48 10.98 -8.06
N ALA A 133 33.47 11.86 -7.85
CA ALA A 133 34.53 12.13 -8.81
C ALA A 133 35.40 10.91 -9.15
N THR A 134 35.30 9.83 -8.37
CA THR A 134 35.98 8.54 -8.57
C THR A 134 35.17 7.55 -9.42
N GLU A 135 33.88 7.78 -9.61
CA GLU A 135 33.02 6.91 -10.41
C GLU A 135 33.14 7.27 -11.91
N SER A 136 33.13 6.26 -12.78
CA SER A 136 33.13 6.52 -14.23
C SER A 136 31.79 7.10 -14.68
N ILE A 137 31.82 8.02 -15.64
CA ILE A 137 30.60 8.65 -16.20
C ILE A 137 29.63 7.60 -16.77
N HIS A 138 30.16 6.58 -17.45
CA HIS A 138 29.33 5.49 -17.99
C HIS A 138 28.61 4.70 -16.88
N TYR A 139 29.28 4.45 -15.76
CA TYR A 139 28.68 3.80 -14.61
C TYR A 139 27.65 4.70 -13.90
N ALA A 140 27.92 6.00 -13.81
CA ALA A 140 26.97 6.96 -13.24
C ALA A 140 25.67 7.06 -14.05
N LEU A 141 25.77 7.00 -15.38
CA LEU A 141 24.61 6.97 -16.28
C LEU A 141 23.83 5.65 -16.20
N ASP A 142 24.51 4.50 -16.04
CA ASP A 142 23.86 3.21 -15.86
C ASP A 142 23.17 3.07 -14.49
N LYS A 143 23.77 3.68 -13.46
CA LYS A 143 23.24 3.74 -12.08
C LYS A 143 22.11 4.77 -11.94
N SER A 144 22.09 5.80 -12.78
CA SER A 144 20.98 6.75 -12.85
C SER A 144 19.71 5.98 -13.16
N TYR A 145 18.72 6.04 -12.28
CA TYR A 145 17.42 5.45 -12.57
C TYR A 145 16.88 6.09 -13.85
N ASN A 146 16.39 5.27 -14.78
CA ASN A 146 15.64 5.75 -15.95
C ASN A 146 14.32 6.46 -15.56
N GLU A 147 13.93 6.37 -14.28
CA GLU A 147 12.73 6.98 -13.72
C GLU A 147 13.08 7.65 -12.38
N THR A 148 12.75 8.92 -12.21
CA THR A 148 12.96 9.63 -10.94
C THR A 148 11.96 9.24 -9.86
N LYS A 149 12.22 9.66 -8.62
CA LYS A 149 11.29 9.47 -7.49
C LYS A 149 9.91 10.07 -7.79
N PHE A 150 9.87 11.22 -8.47
CA PHE A 150 8.63 11.85 -8.91
C PHE A 150 7.93 11.01 -9.97
N GLU A 151 8.66 10.55 -10.99
CA GLU A 151 8.12 9.69 -12.04
C GLU A 151 7.59 8.37 -11.46
N ARG A 152 8.35 7.66 -10.63
CA ARG A 152 7.86 6.45 -9.95
C ARG A 152 6.65 6.72 -9.07
N TRP A 153 6.68 7.80 -8.30
CA TRP A 153 5.57 8.15 -7.40
C TRP A 153 4.30 8.46 -8.18
N ILE A 154 4.42 9.16 -9.31
CA ILE A 154 3.29 9.43 -10.18
C ILE A 154 2.88 8.14 -10.91
N HIS A 155 3.79 7.31 -11.40
CA HIS A 155 3.44 6.13 -12.21
C HIS A 155 2.94 4.93 -11.39
N HIS A 156 3.29 4.81 -10.11
CA HIS A 156 2.92 3.65 -9.30
C HIS A 156 1.59 3.85 -8.56
N VAL A 157 0.49 3.48 -9.22
CA VAL A 157 -0.79 3.19 -8.57
C VAL A 157 -1.11 1.71 -8.81
N PRO A 158 -1.27 0.88 -7.78
CA PRO A 158 -1.59 -0.53 -7.99
C PRO A 158 -3.07 -0.70 -8.42
N PRO A 159 -3.40 -1.70 -9.26
CA PRO A 159 -4.78 -1.95 -9.69
C PRO A 159 -5.77 -2.20 -8.53
N SER A 160 -5.28 -2.68 -7.38
CA SER A 160 -6.10 -2.90 -6.18
C SER A 160 -6.71 -1.63 -5.59
N TRP A 161 -6.26 -0.44 -6.02
CA TRP A 161 -6.79 0.85 -5.57
C TRP A 161 -7.98 1.33 -6.41
N GLY A 162 -8.47 0.51 -7.36
CA GLY A 162 -9.76 0.71 -8.03
C GLY A 162 -9.83 2.00 -8.85
N GLU A 163 -10.84 2.84 -8.63
CA GLU A 163 -11.10 4.08 -9.39
C GLU A 163 -9.88 5.01 -9.50
N ILE A 164 -9.01 5.04 -8.48
CA ILE A 164 -7.79 5.88 -8.48
C ILE A 164 -6.79 5.39 -9.56
N TYR A 165 -6.70 4.07 -9.76
CA TYR A 165 -5.85 3.48 -10.80
C TYR A 165 -6.33 3.86 -12.21
N TYR A 166 -7.65 3.83 -12.44
CA TYR A 166 -8.25 4.19 -13.72
C TYR A 166 -8.20 5.70 -13.98
N LEU A 167 -8.49 6.52 -12.97
CA LEU A 167 -8.29 7.97 -13.03
C LEU A 167 -6.86 8.31 -13.43
N ARG A 168 -5.88 7.65 -12.80
CA ARG A 168 -4.47 7.86 -13.11
C ARG A 168 -4.12 7.47 -14.54
N SER A 169 -4.69 6.37 -15.03
CA SER A 169 -4.53 5.91 -16.41
C SER A 169 -5.07 6.93 -17.41
N ILE A 170 -6.21 7.55 -17.11
CA ILE A 170 -6.83 8.60 -17.92
C ILE A 170 -6.01 9.89 -17.93
N LEU A 171 -5.52 10.34 -16.76
CA LEU A 171 -4.73 11.57 -16.63
C LEU A 171 -3.43 11.53 -17.44
N ASN A 172 -2.85 10.35 -17.66
CA ASN A 172 -1.67 10.19 -18.52
C ASN A 172 -1.98 10.32 -20.03
N LYS A 173 -3.26 10.28 -20.42
CA LYS A 173 -3.69 10.23 -21.83
C LYS A 173 -4.40 11.50 -22.27
N ILE A 174 -5.20 12.10 -21.40
CA ILE A 174 -5.94 13.33 -21.71
C ILE A 174 -5.07 14.54 -21.42
N LYS A 175 -5.02 15.48 -22.37
CA LYS A 175 -4.35 16.77 -22.20
C LYS A 175 -5.39 17.87 -21.98
N GLY A 176 -5.16 18.72 -20.99
CA GLY A 176 -5.99 19.90 -20.71
C GLY A 176 -7.46 19.63 -20.33
N PRO A 177 -7.78 18.62 -19.49
CA PRO A 177 -9.12 18.52 -18.92
C PRO A 177 -9.39 19.77 -18.06
N MET A 178 -10.53 20.44 -18.26
CA MET A 178 -10.88 21.64 -17.51
C MET A 178 -11.81 21.30 -16.33
N GLU A 179 -12.52 20.18 -16.41
CA GLU A 179 -13.41 19.67 -15.36
C GLU A 179 -13.24 18.15 -15.15
N TRP A 180 -13.63 17.65 -13.96
CA TRP A 180 -13.56 16.21 -13.64
C TRP A 180 -14.40 15.34 -14.58
N ASP A 181 -15.51 15.88 -15.08
CA ASP A 181 -16.36 15.17 -16.03
C ASP A 181 -15.72 15.06 -17.42
N ASP A 182 -14.78 15.95 -17.79
CA ASP A 182 -14.05 15.83 -19.06
C ASP A 182 -13.15 14.59 -19.09
N LEU A 183 -12.71 14.12 -17.91
CA LEU A 183 -11.95 12.88 -17.78
C LEU A 183 -12.82 11.66 -18.10
N LYS A 184 -14.11 11.72 -17.77
CA LYS A 184 -15.07 10.63 -17.97
C LYS A 184 -15.78 10.70 -19.32
N LYS A 185 -15.62 11.77 -20.12
CA LYS A 185 -16.21 11.89 -21.46
C LYS A 185 -15.36 11.17 -22.51
N VAL A 186 -15.94 10.22 -23.24
CA VAL A 186 -15.32 9.60 -24.44
C VAL A 186 -16.25 9.84 -25.61
N ASP A 187 -15.76 10.45 -26.69
CA ASP A 187 -16.53 10.77 -27.90
C ASP A 187 -17.87 11.52 -27.62
N GLY A 188 -17.86 12.38 -26.61
CA GLY A 188 -19.03 13.19 -26.21
C GLY A 188 -20.01 12.48 -25.26
N ILE A 189 -19.78 11.21 -24.94
CA ILE A 189 -20.61 10.44 -23.99
C ILE A 189 -19.94 10.49 -22.62
N LEU A 190 -20.69 10.89 -21.59
CA LEU A 190 -20.23 10.90 -20.20
C LEU A 190 -20.43 9.51 -19.57
N TYR A 191 -19.35 8.92 -19.08
CA TYR A 191 -19.39 7.64 -18.37
C TYR A 191 -19.50 7.85 -16.86
N PRO A 192 -20.15 6.93 -16.11
CA PRO A 192 -20.38 7.11 -14.68
C PRO A 192 -19.10 6.93 -13.85
N THR A 193 -18.17 6.09 -14.29
CA THR A 193 -16.93 5.76 -13.56
C THR A 193 -15.68 5.97 -14.43
N TYR A 194 -14.50 6.04 -13.78
CA TYR A 194 -13.23 6.11 -14.49
C TYR A 194 -12.88 4.78 -15.16
N ILE A 195 -13.29 3.63 -14.59
CA ILE A 195 -13.10 2.32 -15.23
C ILE A 195 -13.88 2.23 -16.55
N ASP A 196 -15.14 2.66 -16.58
CA ASP A 196 -15.96 2.63 -17.79
C ASP A 196 -15.39 3.56 -18.87
N ALA A 197 -14.91 4.74 -18.45
CA ALA A 197 -14.22 5.67 -19.35
C ALA A 197 -12.88 5.09 -19.87
N CYS A 198 -12.18 4.26 -19.10
CA CYS A 198 -10.99 3.54 -19.55
C CYS A 198 -11.33 2.44 -20.57
N HIS A 199 -12.40 1.67 -20.33
CA HIS A 199 -12.89 0.66 -21.25
C HIS A 199 -13.32 1.28 -22.59
N ALA A 200 -14.10 2.36 -22.55
CA ALA A 200 -14.55 3.07 -23.75
C ALA A 200 -13.38 3.66 -24.56
N ARG A 201 -12.27 4.02 -23.90
CA ARG A 201 -11.03 4.47 -24.56
C ARG A 201 -10.13 3.34 -25.06
N GLY A 202 -10.47 2.07 -24.78
CA GLY A 202 -9.60 0.93 -25.10
C GLY A 202 -8.29 0.93 -24.31
N LEU A 203 -8.27 1.53 -23.11
CA LEU A 203 -7.08 1.53 -22.24
C LEU A 203 -6.92 0.22 -21.45
N LEU A 204 -7.98 -0.57 -21.38
CA LEU A 204 -8.02 -1.87 -20.72
C LEU A 204 -8.21 -2.95 -21.77
N GLN A 205 -7.42 -4.02 -21.70
CA GLN A 205 -7.70 -5.25 -22.44
C GLN A 205 -8.90 -5.91 -21.77
N ASP A 206 -9.98 -6.11 -22.54
CA ASP A 206 -11.19 -6.79 -22.09
C ASP A 206 -11.17 -8.23 -22.62
N ASP A 207 -11.83 -9.16 -21.91
CA ASP A 207 -12.00 -10.55 -22.35
C ASP A 207 -12.99 -10.66 -23.54
N LYS A 208 -13.40 -9.52 -24.09
CA LYS A 208 -14.36 -9.39 -25.18
C LYS A 208 -13.96 -10.17 -26.42
N GLU A 209 -12.67 -10.22 -26.77
CA GLU A 209 -12.18 -11.07 -27.87
C GLU A 209 -12.45 -12.57 -27.61
N TYR A 210 -12.33 -13.03 -26.36
CA TYR A 210 -12.66 -14.40 -25.98
C TYR A 210 -14.17 -14.66 -25.92
N ILE A 211 -14.95 -13.67 -25.47
CA ILE A 211 -16.42 -13.75 -25.43
C ILE A 211 -16.99 -13.78 -26.86
N ASP A 212 -16.51 -12.91 -27.74
CA ASP A 212 -16.91 -12.86 -29.15
C ASP A 212 -16.51 -14.15 -29.87
N GLY A 213 -15.31 -14.69 -29.60
CA GLY A 213 -14.89 -16.01 -30.11
C GLY A 213 -15.76 -17.17 -29.62
N LEU A 214 -16.23 -17.14 -28.37
CA LEU A 214 -17.17 -18.14 -27.84
C LEU A 214 -18.57 -18.03 -28.46
N LEU A 215 -19.00 -16.82 -28.83
CA LEU A 215 -20.28 -16.59 -29.49
C LEU A 215 -20.24 -16.94 -30.98
N GLU A 216 -19.11 -16.71 -31.66
CA GLU A 216 -18.91 -17.05 -33.07
C GLU A 216 -18.92 -18.57 -33.30
N VAL A 217 -18.35 -19.36 -32.38
CA VAL A 217 -18.36 -20.84 -32.42
C VAL A 217 -19.76 -21.42 -32.12
N ARG A 218 -20.71 -20.60 -31.69
CA ARG A 218 -22.09 -21.01 -31.39
C ARG A 218 -23.05 -20.89 -32.59
N LEU A 219 -22.57 -20.44 -33.74
CA LEU A 219 -23.25 -20.48 -35.04
C LEU A 219 -22.82 -21.73 -35.84
#